data_AF-A0A6V8KVI6-F1
#
_entry.id   AF-A0A6V8KVI6-F1
#
_cell.length_a   1.000
_cell.length_b   1.000
_cell.length_c   1.000
_cell.angle_alpha   90.00
_cell.angle_beta   90.00
_cell.angle_gamma   90.00
#
_symmetry.space_group_name_H-M   'P 1'
#
loop_
_entity.id
_entity.type
_entity.pdbx_description
1 polymer ?
#
loop_
_entity_poly.entity_id
_entity_poly.type
_entity_poly.pdbx_seq_one_letter_code
_entity_poly.pdbx_strand_id
1 'polypeptide(L)'
;MPSYPGAYRRFVGTTSPERSVWTGAITVSVPAPPLPSARAAVAGDRIETFAFSRNGIDSPGEQIRRLEALLSTGAVRTRTPSESKSAIVPSVVELIESSSLDEGSLKSIFDAFSRNEQLLPRLVELDAAGHLTHLIQQMRRLQGLSQLRLAVDNPAVSLPELCRLLRKEWWVFGGHLMPRITTKILPGAADDVIAMLRYDSAIHLVIVGPPAVPDLVVAVEGGGYALSPLVAAAEARARGLVRALDDHEEEVSEELPVEYRRPFVTILIGHPGHVPELDRRQVREEIRVRNTFVTGITVITYEELISVAEKTLAGTGEAVQEP
;
A
#
# COMPACT_ATOMS: atom_id res chain seq x y z
N MET A 1 39.60 -23.65 21.74
CA MET A 1 38.12 -23.64 21.76
C MET A 1 37.68 -22.90 23.03
N PRO A 2 37.16 -21.66 22.94
CA PRO A 2 36.64 -21.00 24.13
C PRO A 2 35.16 -21.35 24.33
N SER A 3 34.83 -21.70 25.56
CA SER A 3 33.51 -22.10 26.04
C SER A 3 32.69 -20.85 26.35
N TYR A 4 31.50 -20.71 25.76
CA TYR A 4 30.53 -19.65 26.08
C TYR A 4 29.61 -20.11 27.21
N PRO A 5 29.48 -19.37 28.34
CA PRO A 5 28.48 -19.67 29.35
C PRO A 5 27.11 -19.11 28.93
N GLY A 6 26.12 -19.99 28.91
CA GLY A 6 24.74 -19.67 28.59
C GLY A 6 23.98 -18.97 29.71
N ALA A 7 23.11 -18.04 29.32
CA ALA A 7 22.02 -17.54 30.15
C ALA A 7 20.80 -17.26 29.26
N TYR A 8 20.17 -18.30 28.71
CA TYR A 8 18.81 -18.19 28.17
C TYR A 8 17.81 -18.30 29.32
N ARG A 9 17.28 -17.14 29.74
CA ARG A 9 16.11 -17.07 30.62
C ARG A 9 14.89 -17.61 29.87
N ARG A 10 14.27 -18.67 30.39
CA ARG A 10 12.94 -19.14 29.99
C ARG A 10 11.92 -18.02 30.22
N PHE A 11 11.37 -17.45 29.15
CA PHE A 11 10.09 -16.76 29.22
C PHE A 11 8.99 -17.81 29.17
N VAL A 12 8.37 -18.07 30.32
CA VAL A 12 7.09 -18.76 30.40
C VAL A 12 6.02 -17.69 30.23
N GLY A 13 5.52 -17.54 29.01
CA GLY A 13 4.42 -16.62 28.69
C GLY A 13 3.08 -17.27 28.99
N THR A 14 2.33 -16.70 29.91
CA THR A 14 0.91 -16.97 30.12
C THR A 14 0.10 -16.40 28.94
N THR A 15 -0.84 -17.19 28.45
CA THR A 15 -1.77 -16.84 27.37
C THR A 15 -2.68 -15.69 27.81
N SER A 16 -2.45 -14.51 27.25
CA SER A 16 -3.31 -13.33 27.35
C SER A 16 -3.81 -12.99 25.95
N PRO A 17 -5.06 -12.53 25.76
CA PRO A 17 -5.63 -12.37 24.44
C PRO A 17 -4.93 -11.24 23.67
N GLU A 18 -4.44 -11.62 22.50
CA GLU A 18 -4.29 -10.82 21.27
C GLU A 18 -3.97 -9.34 21.45
N ARG A 19 -2.70 -9.04 21.72
CA ARG A 19 -2.11 -7.72 21.43
C ARG A 19 -1.22 -7.85 20.21
N SER A 20 -1.33 -6.90 19.29
CA SER A 20 -0.42 -6.79 18.15
C SER A 20 1.03 -6.79 18.64
N VAL A 21 1.92 -7.47 17.91
CA VAL A 21 3.34 -7.59 18.28
C VAL A 21 4.02 -6.23 18.38
N TRP A 22 3.47 -5.23 17.70
CA TRP A 22 3.91 -3.83 17.72
C TRP A 22 3.59 -3.11 19.04
N THR A 23 2.61 -3.58 19.80
CA THR A 23 2.15 -2.92 21.03
C THR A 23 3.04 -3.23 22.24
N GLY A 24 3.91 -4.23 22.16
CA GLY A 24 4.77 -4.66 23.27
C GLY A 24 6.23 -4.18 23.20
N ALA A 25 6.66 -3.61 22.08
CA ALA A 25 8.09 -3.39 21.79
C ALA A 25 8.57 -1.93 21.90
N ILE A 26 7.70 -0.98 22.26
CA ILE A 26 8.08 0.45 22.36
C ILE A 26 7.83 0.95 23.79
N THR A 27 8.83 0.78 24.66
CA THR A 27 9.07 1.68 25.79
C THR A 27 10.48 2.26 25.64
N VAL A 28 10.60 3.25 24.76
CA VAL A 28 11.76 4.15 24.77
C VAL A 28 11.45 5.22 25.83
N SER A 29 12.17 5.18 26.95
CA SER A 29 12.10 6.20 27.99
C SER A 29 12.79 7.46 27.47
N VAL A 30 12.02 8.44 27.02
CA VAL A 30 12.52 9.79 26.67
C VAL A 30 12.34 10.69 27.90
N PRO A 31 13.39 11.35 28.41
CA PRO A 31 13.26 12.28 29.53
C PRO A 31 12.45 13.51 29.10
N ALA A 32 11.34 13.76 29.78
CA ALA A 32 10.48 14.92 29.53
C ALA A 32 11.17 16.22 29.99
N PRO A 33 11.26 17.27 29.14
CA PRO A 33 11.58 18.60 29.62
C PRO A 33 10.38 19.21 30.39
N PRO A 34 10.63 20.14 31.33
CA PRO A 34 9.58 20.66 32.22
C PRO A 34 8.54 21.48 31.44
N LEU A 35 7.27 21.14 31.64
CA LEU A 35 6.13 21.89 31.09
C LEU A 35 5.99 23.25 31.79
N PRO A 36 5.82 24.37 31.05
CA PRO A 36 5.27 25.58 31.62
C PRO A 36 3.76 25.42 31.84
N SER A 37 3.28 26.01 32.93
CA SER A 37 1.92 25.92 33.47
C SER A 37 0.81 26.30 32.49
N ALA A 38 -0.28 25.52 32.55
CA ALA A 38 -1.54 25.72 31.85
C ALA A 38 -2.25 27.04 32.22
N ARG A 39 -1.86 28.16 31.59
CA ARG A 39 -2.66 29.40 31.47
C ARG A 39 -1.96 30.48 30.61
N ALA A 40 -1.73 30.21 29.32
CA ALA A 40 -1.53 31.24 28.30
C ALA A 40 -1.49 30.61 26.91
N ALA A 41 -2.50 30.91 26.08
CA ALA A 41 -2.56 30.87 24.61
C ALA A 41 -3.93 30.40 24.11
N VAL A 42 -4.97 31.15 24.49
CA VAL A 42 -6.14 31.35 23.63
C VAL A 42 -5.72 32.44 22.66
N ALA A 43 -5.33 32.07 21.44
CA ALA A 43 -5.39 32.90 20.22
C ALA A 43 -4.57 32.23 19.11
N GLY A 44 -5.25 31.87 18.01
CA GLY A 44 -4.66 31.77 16.68
C GLY A 44 -3.61 30.70 16.46
N ASP A 45 -4.02 29.56 15.89
CA ASP A 45 -3.44 29.23 14.58
C ASP A 45 -4.42 28.38 13.76
N ARG A 46 -4.83 28.98 12.64
CA ARG A 46 -5.53 28.31 11.57
C ARG A 46 -4.52 27.39 10.92
N ILE A 47 -4.71 26.08 11.03
CA ILE A 47 -4.10 25.17 10.06
C ILE A 47 -4.82 25.47 8.73
N GLU A 48 -4.12 26.19 7.87
CA GLU A 48 -4.44 26.29 6.45
C GLU A 48 -4.41 24.88 5.88
N THR A 49 -5.56 24.22 5.87
CA THR A 49 -5.86 23.20 4.87
C THR A 49 -5.56 23.84 3.53
N PHE A 50 -4.56 23.35 2.80
CA PHE A 50 -4.26 23.81 1.46
C PHE A 50 -5.54 23.75 0.62
N ALA A 51 -6.15 24.92 0.47
CA ALA A 51 -7.33 25.12 -0.33
C ALA A 51 -6.88 25.13 -1.79
N PHE A 52 -6.95 23.96 -2.44
CA PHE A 52 -7.20 23.94 -3.88
C PHE A 52 -8.64 24.40 -4.12
N SER A 53 -8.85 25.72 -4.05
CA SER A 53 -9.94 26.39 -4.74
C SER A 53 -9.66 27.87 -4.84
N ARG A 54 -9.03 28.25 -5.95
CA ARG A 54 -9.38 29.46 -6.68
C ARG A 54 -9.38 29.10 -8.16
N ASN A 55 -10.55 29.21 -8.76
CA ASN A 55 -10.95 28.82 -10.12
C ASN A 55 -11.41 27.35 -10.24
N GLY A 56 -12.67 27.09 -9.85
CA GLY A 56 -13.58 26.04 -10.34
C GLY A 56 -13.04 24.81 -11.07
N ILE A 57 -12.01 24.14 -10.55
CA ILE A 57 -11.49 22.87 -11.08
C ILE A 57 -11.67 21.84 -9.96
N ASP A 58 -12.59 20.92 -10.19
CA ASP A 58 -12.91 19.79 -9.31
C ASP A 58 -11.64 19.03 -8.91
N SER A 59 -11.59 18.50 -7.67
CA SER A 59 -10.46 17.64 -7.26
C SER A 59 -10.39 16.38 -8.15
N PRO A 60 -9.21 15.77 -8.37
CA PRO A 60 -9.09 14.57 -9.21
C PRO A 60 -10.05 13.43 -8.83
N GLY A 61 -10.36 13.27 -7.53
CA GLY A 61 -11.33 12.27 -7.06
C GLY A 61 -12.79 12.64 -7.28
N GLU A 62 -13.12 13.93 -7.41
CA GLU A 62 -14.46 14.42 -7.77
C GLU A 62 -14.68 14.33 -9.28
N GLN A 63 -13.65 14.67 -10.03
CA GLN A 63 -13.50 14.44 -11.46
C GLN A 63 -13.79 12.98 -11.85
N ILE A 64 -13.10 12.00 -11.22
CA ILE A 64 -13.34 10.56 -11.44
C ILE A 64 -14.80 10.17 -11.16
N ARG A 65 -15.36 10.60 -10.01
CA ARG A 65 -16.74 10.26 -9.60
C ARG A 65 -17.78 10.81 -10.58
N ARG A 66 -17.58 12.02 -11.09
CA ARG A 66 -18.46 12.63 -12.09
C ARG A 66 -18.47 11.83 -13.39
N LEU A 67 -17.31 11.35 -13.83
CA LEU A 67 -17.19 10.59 -15.06
C LEU A 67 -17.84 9.20 -14.96
N GLU A 68 -17.73 8.55 -13.80
CA GLU A 68 -18.45 7.30 -13.52
C GLU A 68 -19.96 7.47 -13.48
N ALA A 69 -20.45 8.57 -12.89
CA ALA A 69 -21.88 8.86 -12.87
C ALA A 69 -22.43 9.04 -14.30
N LEU A 70 -21.64 9.64 -15.19
CA LEU A 70 -21.99 9.82 -16.60
C LEU A 70 -21.96 8.50 -17.38
N LEU A 71 -20.98 7.63 -17.13
CA LEU A 71 -20.92 6.29 -17.74
C LEU A 71 -22.04 5.36 -17.23
N SER A 72 -22.35 5.44 -15.94
CA SER A 72 -23.33 4.56 -15.28
C SER A 72 -24.77 4.92 -15.58
N THR A 73 -25.06 6.19 -15.90
CA THR A 73 -26.44 6.63 -16.19
C THR A 73 -26.88 6.38 -17.62
N GLY A 74 -25.97 6.05 -18.54
CA GLY A 74 -26.27 5.90 -19.98
C GLY A 74 -26.93 7.14 -20.61
N ALA A 75 -27.03 8.23 -19.85
CA ALA A 75 -27.88 9.37 -20.15
C ALA A 75 -27.03 10.44 -20.82
N VAL A 76 -26.58 10.14 -22.04
CA VAL A 76 -26.28 11.21 -22.98
C VAL A 76 -27.60 11.90 -23.30
N ARG A 77 -27.93 12.95 -22.56
CA ARG A 77 -28.90 13.93 -23.05
C ARG A 77 -28.23 14.66 -24.21
N THR A 78 -28.54 14.23 -25.43
CA THR A 78 -28.17 14.93 -26.66
C THR A 78 -28.80 16.32 -26.64
N ARG A 79 -28.07 17.31 -26.10
CA ARG A 79 -28.37 18.71 -26.34
C ARG A 79 -27.85 19.04 -27.74
N THR A 80 -28.73 19.59 -28.58
CA THR A 80 -28.47 19.95 -29.97
C THR A 80 -27.28 20.90 -30.10
N PRO A 81 -26.55 20.86 -31.23
CA PRO A 81 -25.21 21.41 -31.33
C PRO A 81 -25.25 22.93 -31.55
N SER A 82 -24.52 23.66 -30.71
CA SER A 82 -24.01 24.99 -31.05
C SER A 82 -22.59 24.81 -31.54
N GLU A 83 -22.36 25.10 -32.82
CA GLU A 83 -21.05 25.06 -33.47
C GLU A 83 -20.04 25.95 -32.73
N SER A 84 -19.01 25.33 -32.13
CA SER A 84 -17.77 26.02 -31.82
C SER A 84 -16.59 25.03 -31.75
N LYS A 85 -15.85 25.04 -32.87
CA LYS A 85 -14.42 24.73 -33.06
C LYS A 85 -13.85 23.43 -32.46
N SER A 86 -13.98 22.41 -33.31
CA SER A 86 -13.30 21.11 -33.34
C SER A 86 -11.79 21.22 -33.67
N ALA A 87 -10.96 21.60 -32.71
CA ALA A 87 -9.50 21.42 -32.81
C ALA A 87 -8.89 20.57 -31.69
N ILE A 88 -9.61 20.38 -30.58
CA ILE A 88 -9.14 19.63 -29.40
C ILE A 88 -9.41 18.12 -29.54
N VAL A 89 -10.42 17.75 -30.32
CA VAL A 89 -10.94 16.37 -30.42
C VAL A 89 -9.95 15.37 -31.04
N PRO A 90 -9.21 15.69 -32.12
CA PRO A 90 -8.25 14.74 -32.69
C PRO A 90 -7.08 14.46 -31.74
N SER A 91 -6.61 15.49 -31.03
CA SER A 91 -5.46 15.40 -30.12
C SER A 91 -5.71 14.50 -28.91
N VAL A 92 -6.92 14.51 -28.34
CA VAL A 92 -7.23 13.68 -27.16
C VAL A 92 -7.41 12.21 -27.56
N VAL A 93 -7.98 11.95 -28.74
CA VAL A 93 -8.13 10.59 -29.26
C VAL A 93 -6.77 9.98 -29.62
N GLU A 94 -5.87 10.73 -30.29
CA GLU A 94 -4.49 10.30 -30.56
C GLU A 94 -3.69 10.05 -29.26
N LEU A 95 -3.88 10.87 -28.23
CA LEU A 95 -3.26 10.65 -26.91
C LEU A 95 -3.76 9.37 -26.24
N ILE A 96 -5.06 9.07 -26.34
CA ILE A 96 -5.66 7.84 -25.80
C ILE A 96 -5.16 6.60 -26.56
N GLU A 97 -5.00 6.69 -27.88
CA GLU A 97 -4.49 5.60 -28.72
C GLU A 97 -3.00 5.32 -28.48
N SER A 98 -2.22 6.34 -28.10
CA SER A 98 -0.77 6.20 -27.92
C SER A 98 -0.31 5.35 -26.71
N SER A 99 -1.21 5.00 -25.78
CA SER A 99 -0.97 4.15 -24.59
C SER A 99 0.15 4.58 -23.62
N SER A 100 0.96 5.60 -23.94
CA SER A 100 1.97 6.18 -23.06
C SER A 100 1.44 7.44 -22.40
N LEU A 101 0.86 7.31 -21.21
CA LEU A 101 0.25 8.44 -20.51
C LEU A 101 0.97 8.71 -19.18
N ASP A 102 1.70 9.83 -19.14
CA ASP A 102 2.22 10.39 -17.89
C ASP A 102 1.12 11.14 -17.10
N GLU A 103 1.40 11.47 -15.84
CA GLU A 103 0.47 12.16 -14.93
C GLU A 103 -0.02 13.51 -15.46
N GLY A 104 0.80 14.25 -16.22
CA GLY A 104 0.45 15.53 -16.83
C GLY A 104 -0.44 15.39 -18.08
N SER A 105 -0.18 14.36 -18.89
CA SER A 105 -0.99 13.99 -20.04
C SER A 105 -2.40 13.54 -19.61
N LEU A 106 -2.49 12.75 -18.53
CA LEU A 106 -3.76 12.32 -17.93
C LEU A 106 -4.58 13.49 -17.38
N LYS A 107 -3.94 14.43 -16.67
CA LYS A 107 -4.61 15.63 -16.17
C LYS A 107 -5.17 16.49 -17.32
N SER A 108 -4.43 16.60 -18.41
CA SER A 108 -4.84 17.36 -19.59
C SER A 108 -6.05 16.74 -20.29
N ILE A 109 -6.09 15.40 -20.40
CA ILE A 109 -7.24 14.65 -20.90
C ILE A 109 -8.48 14.89 -20.02
N PHE A 110 -8.31 14.85 -18.69
CA PHE A 110 -9.42 15.05 -17.76
C PHE A 110 -9.96 16.49 -17.78
N ASP A 111 -9.07 17.47 -17.86
CA ASP A 111 -9.44 18.87 -18.04
C ASP A 111 -10.20 19.07 -19.37
N ALA A 112 -9.79 18.37 -20.44
CA ALA A 112 -10.48 18.42 -21.73
C ALA A 112 -11.89 17.81 -21.64
N PHE A 113 -12.07 16.69 -20.92
CA PHE A 113 -13.38 16.09 -20.69
C PHE A 113 -14.29 16.93 -19.81
N SER A 114 -13.75 17.48 -18.73
CA SER A 114 -14.51 18.32 -17.79
C SER A 114 -15.01 19.61 -18.45
N ARG A 115 -14.28 20.09 -19.47
CA ARG A 115 -14.65 21.28 -20.25
C ARG A 115 -15.56 20.97 -21.45
N ASN A 116 -15.76 19.71 -21.82
CA ASN A 116 -16.41 19.35 -23.06
C ASN A 116 -17.29 18.09 -22.93
N GLU A 117 -18.48 18.25 -22.34
CA GLU A 117 -19.46 17.17 -22.13
C GLU A 117 -19.92 16.49 -23.43
N GLN A 118 -19.69 17.11 -24.60
CA GLN A 118 -20.01 16.56 -25.93
C GLN A 118 -19.01 15.50 -26.42
N LEU A 119 -17.89 15.27 -25.73
CA LEU A 119 -16.91 14.23 -26.07
C LEU A 119 -17.33 12.84 -25.58
N LEU A 120 -18.09 12.78 -24.48
CA LEU A 120 -18.53 11.54 -23.86
C LEU A 120 -19.38 10.64 -24.77
N PRO A 121 -20.35 11.16 -25.54
CA PRO A 121 -21.15 10.34 -26.44
C PRO A 121 -20.33 9.72 -27.58
N ARG A 122 -19.34 10.46 -28.09
CA ARG A 122 -18.48 10.01 -29.19
C ARG A 122 -17.46 8.97 -28.75
N LEU A 123 -17.05 9.00 -27.49
CA LEU A 123 -16.20 7.97 -26.89
C LEU A 123 -16.98 6.66 -26.60
N VAL A 124 -18.27 6.75 -26.33
CA VAL A 124 -19.12 5.56 -26.16
C VAL A 124 -19.32 4.81 -27.48
N GLU A 125 -19.25 5.51 -28.62
CA GLU A 125 -19.33 4.92 -29.95
C GLU A 125 -18.02 4.27 -30.43
N LEU A 126 -16.89 4.65 -29.84
CA LEU A 126 -15.62 3.94 -30.00
C LEU A 126 -15.58 2.75 -29.05
N ASP A 127 -14.71 1.76 -29.30
CA ASP A 127 -14.25 0.77 -28.30
C ASP A 127 -13.51 1.44 -27.10
N ALA A 128 -13.70 2.75 -26.94
CA ALA A 128 -13.15 3.61 -25.94
C ALA A 128 -13.89 3.54 -24.59
N ALA A 129 -15.01 2.82 -24.48
CA ALA A 129 -15.57 2.49 -23.16
C ALA A 129 -14.60 1.61 -22.34
N GLY A 130 -13.93 0.65 -23.00
CA GLY A 130 -12.88 -0.17 -22.38
C GLY A 130 -11.65 0.66 -22.01
N HIS A 131 -11.17 1.48 -22.95
CA HIS A 131 -10.03 2.39 -22.72
C HIS A 131 -10.31 3.41 -21.61
N LEU A 132 -11.50 4.01 -21.58
CA LEU A 132 -11.89 4.95 -20.55
C LEU A 132 -12.00 4.30 -19.18
N THR A 133 -12.54 3.08 -19.12
CA THR A 133 -12.55 2.29 -17.87
C THR A 133 -11.13 2.02 -17.40
N HIS A 134 -10.22 1.65 -18.30
CA HIS A 134 -8.81 1.46 -17.98
C HIS A 134 -8.17 2.74 -17.41
N LEU A 135 -8.37 3.89 -18.06
CA LEU A 135 -7.86 5.18 -17.59
C LEU A 135 -8.39 5.54 -16.20
N ILE A 136 -9.70 5.35 -15.96
CA ILE A 136 -10.31 5.60 -14.64
C ILE A 136 -9.66 4.70 -13.57
N GLN A 137 -9.45 3.42 -13.87
CA GLN A 137 -8.82 2.48 -12.94
C GLN A 137 -7.35 2.85 -12.70
N GLN A 138 -6.61 3.24 -13.73
CA GLN A 138 -5.23 3.70 -13.62
C GLN A 138 -5.13 4.95 -12.73
N MET A 139 -6.02 5.93 -12.93
CA MET A 139 -6.07 7.14 -12.09
C MET A 139 -6.38 6.83 -10.64
N ARG A 140 -7.34 5.93 -10.38
CA ARG A 140 -7.66 5.47 -9.03
C ARG A 140 -6.45 4.86 -8.33
N ARG A 141 -5.71 4.02 -9.05
CA ARG A 141 -4.49 3.40 -8.53
C ARG A 141 -3.41 4.44 -8.25
N LEU A 142 -3.20 5.41 -9.15
CA LEU A 142 -2.26 6.52 -8.92
C LEU A 142 -2.63 7.33 -7.67
N GLN A 143 -3.92 7.66 -7.52
CA GLN A 143 -4.41 8.38 -6.34
C GLN A 143 -4.24 7.55 -5.06
N GLY A 144 -4.56 6.26 -5.09
CA GLY A 144 -4.37 5.33 -3.98
C GLY A 144 -2.91 5.19 -3.57
N LEU A 145 -2.01 5.09 -4.55
CA LEU A 145 -0.57 5.03 -4.33
C LEU A 145 -0.02 6.32 -3.73
N SER A 146 -0.52 7.48 -4.18
CA SER A 146 -0.18 8.78 -3.59
C SER A 146 -0.61 8.86 -2.11
N GLN A 147 -1.81 8.39 -1.78
CA GLN A 147 -2.28 8.31 -0.39
C GLN A 147 -1.41 7.37 0.45
N LEU A 148 -1.01 6.22 -0.10
CA LEU A 148 -0.13 5.28 0.58
C LEU A 148 1.25 5.89 0.84
N ARG A 149 1.85 6.61 -0.12
CA ARG A 149 3.13 7.31 0.07
C ARG A 149 3.05 8.32 1.22
N LEU A 150 2.03 9.17 1.21
CA LEU A 150 1.81 10.16 2.28
C LEU A 150 1.68 9.51 3.66
N ALA A 151 1.01 8.36 3.73
CA ALA A 151 0.87 7.60 4.97
C ALA A 151 2.22 7.01 5.43
N VAL A 152 3.03 6.47 4.51
CA VAL A 152 4.35 5.90 4.81
C VAL A 152 5.36 6.97 5.23
N ASP A 153 5.31 8.14 4.62
CA ASP A 153 6.18 9.28 4.95
C ASP A 153 5.85 9.87 6.33
N ASN A 154 4.62 9.68 6.83
CA ASN A 154 4.21 10.14 8.15
C ASN A 154 4.66 9.16 9.26
N PRO A 155 5.62 9.54 10.12
CA PRO A 155 6.09 8.65 11.19
C PRO A 155 5.04 8.39 12.28
N ALA A 156 3.99 9.21 12.36
CA ALA A 156 2.90 9.08 13.32
C ALA A 156 1.69 8.31 12.76
N VAL A 157 1.78 7.73 11.55
CA VAL A 157 0.67 6.96 10.98
C VAL A 157 0.31 5.78 11.87
N SER A 158 -0.98 5.61 12.12
CA SER A 158 -1.46 4.49 12.92
C SER A 158 -1.46 3.19 12.10
N LEU A 159 -1.14 2.07 12.73
CA LEU A 159 -1.16 0.78 12.07
C LEU A 159 -2.53 0.39 11.49
N PRO A 160 -3.67 0.62 12.18
CA PRO A 160 -4.99 0.33 11.61
C PRO A 160 -5.29 1.16 10.36
N GLU A 161 -4.86 2.42 10.32
CA GLU A 161 -5.02 3.28 9.15
C GLU A 161 -4.22 2.74 7.96
N LEU A 162 -2.97 2.32 8.21
CA LEU A 162 -2.11 1.74 7.19
C LEU A 162 -2.67 0.42 6.66
N CYS A 163 -3.14 -0.46 7.52
CA CYS A 163 -3.81 -1.70 7.11
C CYS A 163 -5.09 -1.43 6.30
N ARG A 164 -5.88 -0.42 6.68
CA ARG A 164 -7.06 0.00 5.91
C ARG A 164 -6.68 0.47 4.50
N LEU A 165 -5.62 1.27 4.36
CA LEU A 165 -5.11 1.73 3.07
C LEU A 165 -4.59 0.55 2.23
N LEU A 166 -3.78 -0.34 2.81
CA LEU A 166 -3.23 -1.49 2.10
C LEU A 166 -4.31 -2.50 1.66
N ARG A 167 -5.36 -2.71 2.46
CA ARG A 167 -6.51 -3.54 2.06
C ARG A 167 -7.28 -2.92 0.88
N LYS A 168 -7.44 -1.59 0.89
CA LYS A 168 -8.10 -0.86 -0.20
C LYS A 168 -7.26 -0.92 -1.48
N GLU A 169 -5.95 -0.73 -1.36
CA GLU A 169 -4.99 -0.69 -2.46
C GLU A 169 -4.24 -2.02 -2.62
N TRP A 170 -4.90 -3.17 -2.44
CA TRP A 170 -4.27 -4.51 -2.43
C TRP A 170 -3.42 -4.82 -3.67
N TRP A 171 -3.70 -4.17 -4.80
CA TRP A 171 -2.98 -4.31 -6.05
C TRP A 171 -1.50 -3.90 -5.94
N VAL A 172 -1.11 -3.12 -4.90
CA VAL A 172 0.29 -2.73 -4.65
C VAL A 172 1.19 -3.92 -4.33
N PHE A 173 0.63 -5.04 -3.85
CA PHE A 173 1.38 -6.27 -3.63
C PHE A 173 1.61 -7.07 -4.93
N GLY A 174 1.10 -6.57 -6.06
CA GLY A 174 1.21 -7.18 -7.39
C GLY A 174 -0.06 -7.92 -7.82
N GLY A 175 -0.20 -8.12 -9.13
CA GLY A 175 -1.41 -8.71 -9.74
C GLY A 175 -1.63 -10.21 -9.48
N HIS A 176 -0.71 -10.88 -8.78
CA HIS A 176 -0.78 -12.30 -8.48
C HIS A 176 -1.54 -12.60 -7.17
N LEU A 177 -1.93 -11.56 -6.43
CA LEU A 177 -2.63 -11.64 -5.16
C LEU A 177 -4.03 -11.06 -5.30
N MET A 178 -5.03 -11.77 -4.77
CA MET A 178 -6.43 -11.37 -4.82
C MET A 178 -7.00 -11.23 -3.41
N PRO A 179 -7.76 -10.15 -3.12
CA PRO A 179 -8.44 -9.99 -1.85
C PRO A 179 -9.65 -10.93 -1.83
N ARG A 180 -9.54 -12.05 -1.10
CA ARG A 180 -10.62 -13.04 -0.99
C ARG A 180 -10.83 -13.58 0.41
N ILE A 181 -9.92 -13.30 1.34
CA ILE A 181 -9.91 -13.93 2.66
C ILE A 181 -10.09 -12.84 3.71
N THR A 182 -11.13 -12.97 4.54
CA THR A 182 -11.30 -12.14 5.74
C THR A 182 -10.43 -12.69 6.86
N THR A 183 -9.72 -11.81 7.56
CA THR A 183 -8.82 -12.22 8.66
C THR A 183 -9.57 -12.77 9.88
N LYS A 184 -10.89 -12.52 9.99
CA LYS A 184 -11.72 -13.05 11.08
C LYS A 184 -11.79 -14.59 11.11
N ILE A 185 -11.55 -15.21 9.96
CA ILE A 185 -11.59 -16.67 9.78
C ILE A 185 -10.20 -17.29 10.06
N LEU A 186 -9.17 -16.46 10.23
CA LEU A 186 -7.80 -16.95 10.39
C LEU A 186 -7.41 -17.01 11.87
N PRO A 187 -7.15 -18.22 12.41
CA PRO A 187 -6.71 -18.40 13.78
C PRO A 187 -5.47 -17.55 14.10
N GLY A 188 -5.56 -16.76 15.16
CA GLY A 188 -4.48 -15.92 15.65
C GLY A 188 -4.15 -14.69 14.79
N ALA A 189 -4.86 -14.44 13.69
CA ALA A 189 -4.71 -13.21 12.90
C ALA A 189 -5.31 -12.02 13.66
N ALA A 190 -4.59 -10.89 13.63
CA ALA A 190 -5.07 -9.63 14.23
C ALA A 190 -5.17 -8.55 13.15
N ASP A 191 -5.46 -7.31 13.58
CA ASP A 191 -5.65 -6.18 12.67
C ASP A 191 -4.42 -5.83 11.82
N ASP A 192 -3.24 -6.27 12.25
CA ASP A 192 -1.94 -6.11 11.59
C ASP A 192 -1.68 -7.15 10.49
N VAL A 193 -2.63 -8.05 10.24
CA VAL A 193 -2.53 -9.06 9.18
C VAL A 193 -3.50 -8.71 8.05
N ILE A 194 -3.06 -8.95 6.81
CA ILE A 194 -3.88 -8.94 5.62
C ILE A 194 -3.75 -10.31 4.96
N ALA A 195 -4.87 -10.97 4.71
CA ALA A 195 -4.88 -12.27 4.05
C ALA A 195 -5.35 -12.14 2.61
N MET A 196 -4.59 -12.73 1.70
CA MET A 196 -4.85 -12.72 0.26
C MET A 196 -4.72 -14.13 -0.30
N LEU A 197 -5.30 -14.32 -1.48
CA LEU A 197 -5.21 -15.57 -2.22
C LEU A 197 -4.26 -15.38 -3.39
N ARG A 198 -3.34 -16.31 -3.59
CA ARG A 198 -2.51 -16.37 -4.79
C ARG A 198 -3.24 -17.07 -5.94
N TYR A 199 -2.76 -16.88 -7.16
CA TYR A 199 -3.30 -17.55 -8.35
C TYR A 199 -3.23 -19.10 -8.27
N ASP A 200 -2.29 -19.64 -7.50
CA ASP A 200 -2.12 -21.09 -7.25
C ASP A 200 -3.04 -21.59 -6.11
N SER A 201 -3.99 -20.77 -5.68
CA SER A 201 -4.91 -21.01 -4.56
C SER A 201 -4.24 -21.13 -3.18
N ALA A 202 -2.95 -20.82 -3.06
CA ALA A 202 -2.29 -20.76 -1.76
C ALA A 202 -2.63 -19.46 -1.01
N ILE A 203 -2.77 -19.56 0.31
CA ILE A 203 -2.93 -18.38 1.16
C ILE A 203 -1.62 -17.58 1.24
N HIS A 204 -1.73 -16.26 1.14
CA HIS A 204 -0.64 -15.32 1.36
C HIS A 204 -1.01 -14.36 2.48
N LEU A 205 -0.23 -14.37 3.55
CA LEU A 205 -0.39 -13.49 4.70
C LEU A 205 0.60 -12.33 4.60
N VAL A 206 0.11 -11.11 4.75
CA VAL A 206 0.95 -9.92 4.89
C VAL A 206 0.85 -9.43 6.33
N ILE A 207 1.97 -9.46 7.04
CA ILE A 207 2.11 -8.88 8.38
C ILE A 207 2.61 -7.46 8.20
N VAL A 208 1.78 -6.49 8.58
CA VAL A 208 2.03 -5.07 8.43
C VAL A 208 2.68 -4.55 9.71
N GLY A 209 3.86 -3.96 9.57
CA GLY A 209 4.57 -3.22 10.62
C GLY A 209 4.62 -1.72 10.36
N PRO A 210 5.11 -0.92 11.31
CA PRO A 210 5.24 0.51 11.15
C PRO A 210 6.20 0.87 10.01
N PRO A 211 5.97 1.98 9.29
CA PRO A 211 6.90 2.46 8.26
C PRO A 211 8.11 3.17 8.88
N ALA A 212 7.93 3.88 9.99
CA ALA A 212 9.02 4.52 10.72
C ALA A 212 9.65 3.56 11.72
N VAL A 213 10.77 2.96 11.32
CA VAL A 213 11.61 2.10 12.17
C VAL A 213 13.04 2.62 12.09
N PRO A 214 13.45 3.57 12.96
CA PRO A 214 14.76 4.21 12.87
C PRO A 214 15.93 3.24 13.03
N ASP A 215 15.73 2.17 13.77
CA ASP A 215 16.67 1.09 14.04
C ASP A 215 16.45 -0.13 13.12
N LEU A 216 15.79 0.03 11.96
CA LEU A 216 15.46 -1.09 11.06
C LEU A 216 16.69 -1.93 10.74
N VAL A 217 17.83 -1.27 10.58
CA VAL A 217 19.15 -1.88 10.52
C VAL A 217 20.07 -1.10 11.45
N VAL A 218 20.81 -1.81 12.28
CA VAL A 218 21.76 -1.24 13.24
C VAL A 218 23.16 -1.78 12.98
N ALA A 219 24.17 -0.94 13.20
CA ALA A 219 25.55 -1.40 13.21
C ALA A 219 25.80 -2.29 14.43
N VAL A 220 26.49 -3.41 14.25
CA VAL A 220 26.87 -4.32 15.33
C VAL A 220 28.35 -4.21 15.68
N GLU A 221 28.68 -4.48 16.94
CA GLU A 221 30.07 -4.59 17.39
C GLU A 221 30.82 -5.64 16.55
N GLY A 222 31.98 -5.25 16.01
CA GLY A 222 32.80 -6.12 15.15
C GLY A 222 32.70 -5.84 13.65
N GLY A 223 31.96 -4.82 13.22
CA GLY A 223 31.96 -4.35 11.84
C GLY A 223 31.00 -5.14 10.95
N GLY A 224 29.70 -4.90 11.14
CA GLY A 224 28.63 -5.45 10.32
C GLY A 224 27.31 -4.76 10.64
N TYR A 225 26.22 -5.27 10.07
CA TYR A 225 24.88 -4.78 10.32
C TYR A 225 23.97 -5.93 10.77
N ALA A 226 22.92 -5.57 11.52
CA ALA A 226 21.87 -6.49 11.90
C ALA A 226 20.50 -5.82 11.75
N LEU A 227 19.49 -6.61 11.44
CA LEU A 227 18.10 -6.15 11.38
C LEU A 227 17.55 -5.87 12.79
N SER A 228 16.61 -4.94 12.88
CA SER A 228 15.90 -4.61 14.11
C SER A 228 15.31 -5.87 14.77
N PRO A 229 15.30 -5.96 16.11
CA PRO A 229 14.55 -6.97 16.85
C PRO A 229 13.07 -7.05 16.45
N LEU A 230 12.51 -5.94 15.93
CA LEU A 230 11.15 -5.90 15.39
C LEU A 230 10.95 -6.85 14.21
N VAL A 231 11.96 -7.03 13.35
CA VAL A 231 11.91 -7.98 12.23
C VAL A 231 11.86 -9.41 12.78
N ALA A 232 12.71 -9.74 13.76
CA ALA A 232 12.70 -11.05 14.40
C ALA A 232 11.37 -11.35 15.12
N ALA A 233 10.76 -10.34 15.74
CA ALA A 233 9.44 -10.46 16.36
C ALA A 233 8.33 -10.70 15.33
N ALA A 234 8.36 -9.99 14.19
CA ALA A 234 7.43 -10.21 13.08
C ALA A 234 7.59 -11.62 12.45
N GLU A 235 8.80 -12.15 12.40
CA GLU A 235 9.02 -13.53 11.96
C GLU A 235 8.51 -14.57 12.95
N ALA A 236 8.68 -14.32 14.25
CA ALA A 236 8.09 -15.17 15.28
C ALA A 236 6.56 -15.15 15.16
N ARG A 237 5.97 -13.98 14.88
CA ARG A 237 4.55 -13.83 14.58
C ARG A 237 4.13 -14.62 13.35
N ALA A 238 4.89 -14.55 12.25
CA ALA A 238 4.65 -15.33 11.04
C ALA A 238 4.62 -16.83 11.32
N ARG A 239 5.64 -17.37 12.01
CA ARG A 239 5.68 -18.77 12.41
C ARG A 239 4.49 -19.16 13.28
N GLY A 240 4.08 -18.27 14.19
CA GLY A 240 2.89 -18.46 15.03
C GLY A 240 1.61 -18.57 14.21
N LEU A 241 1.43 -17.71 13.20
CA LEU A 241 0.27 -17.77 12.31
C LEU A 241 0.24 -19.06 11.48
N VAL A 242 1.39 -19.48 10.92
CA VAL A 242 1.47 -20.75 10.17
C VAL A 242 1.10 -21.93 11.07
N ARG A 243 1.66 -22.00 12.28
CA ARG A 243 1.27 -23.02 13.26
C ARG A 243 -0.23 -22.96 13.59
N ALA A 244 -0.79 -21.77 13.75
CA ALA A 244 -2.20 -21.62 14.07
C ALA A 244 -3.12 -22.13 12.95
N LEU A 245 -2.71 -22.01 11.68
CA LEU A 245 -3.41 -22.62 10.54
C LEU A 245 -3.37 -24.14 10.59
N ASP A 246 -2.21 -24.72 10.93
CA ASP A 246 -2.06 -26.17 11.06
C ASP A 246 -2.86 -26.72 12.25
N ASP A 247 -2.84 -26.01 13.38
CA ASP A 247 -3.51 -26.44 14.62
C ASP A 247 -5.05 -26.39 14.52
N HIS A 248 -5.62 -25.60 13.60
CA HIS A 248 -7.07 -25.46 13.39
C HIS A 248 -7.47 -25.86 11.96
N GLU A 249 -6.80 -26.88 11.40
CA GLU A 249 -7.02 -27.33 10.02
C GLU A 249 -8.50 -27.64 9.72
N GLU A 250 -9.22 -28.26 10.66
CA GLU A 250 -10.64 -28.58 10.49
C GLU A 250 -11.48 -27.31 10.23
N GLU A 251 -11.39 -26.32 11.12
CA GLU A 251 -12.10 -25.04 11.01
C GLU A 251 -11.73 -24.29 9.72
N VAL A 252 -10.43 -24.22 9.42
CA VAL A 252 -9.93 -23.49 8.23
C VAL A 252 -10.40 -24.18 6.94
N SER A 253 -10.40 -25.51 6.88
CA SER A 253 -10.79 -26.27 5.69
C SER A 253 -12.28 -26.19 5.36
N GLU A 254 -13.13 -26.06 6.39
CA GLU A 254 -14.58 -25.89 6.21
C GLU A 254 -14.92 -24.51 5.67
N GLU A 255 -14.21 -23.47 6.12
CA GLU A 255 -14.52 -22.09 5.77
C GLU A 255 -13.77 -21.56 4.54
N LEU A 256 -12.61 -22.14 4.20
CA LEU A 256 -11.75 -21.65 3.11
C LEU A 256 -11.35 -22.78 2.15
N PRO A 257 -11.87 -22.81 0.90
CA PRO A 257 -11.45 -23.76 -0.12
C PRO A 257 -10.10 -23.35 -0.76
N VAL A 258 -9.07 -23.20 0.06
CA VAL A 258 -7.74 -22.70 -0.33
C VAL A 258 -6.64 -23.61 0.24
N GLU A 259 -5.46 -23.57 -0.38
CA GLU A 259 -4.28 -24.27 0.13
C GLU A 259 -3.67 -23.46 1.29
N TYR A 260 -3.90 -23.91 2.52
CA TYR A 260 -3.43 -23.24 3.74
C TYR A 260 -2.25 -23.93 4.43
N ARG A 261 -1.87 -25.16 4.02
CA ARG A 261 -0.74 -25.91 4.61
C ARG A 261 0.61 -25.46 4.07
N ARG A 262 0.60 -24.65 3.01
CA ARG A 262 1.79 -24.01 2.42
C ARG A 262 1.60 -22.49 2.30
N PRO A 263 1.39 -21.79 3.42
CA PRO A 263 1.16 -20.37 3.39
C PRO A 263 2.44 -19.63 2.98
N PHE A 264 2.27 -18.56 2.21
CA PHE A 264 3.33 -17.57 2.00
C PHE A 264 3.14 -16.44 2.98
N VAL A 265 4.22 -15.94 3.57
CA VAL A 265 4.15 -14.80 4.50
C VAL A 265 5.07 -13.68 4.01
N THR A 266 4.53 -12.49 3.86
CA THR A 266 5.30 -11.27 3.65
C THR A 266 5.23 -10.41 4.91
N ILE A 267 6.39 -10.00 5.41
CA ILE A 267 6.52 -9.01 6.47
C ILE A 267 6.81 -7.68 5.79
N LEU A 268 5.87 -6.75 5.87
CA LEU A 268 6.00 -5.40 5.35
C LEU A 268 6.36 -4.47 6.52
N ILE A 269 7.61 -4.03 6.59
CA ILE A 269 8.10 -3.25 7.73
C ILE A 269 9.15 -2.23 7.28
N GLY A 270 9.05 -1.02 7.83
CA GLY A 270 10.11 -0.03 7.69
C GLY A 270 10.19 0.60 6.29
N HIS A 271 10.69 1.83 6.26
CA HIS A 271 11.04 2.53 5.04
C HIS A 271 12.49 3.05 5.20
N PRO A 272 13.41 2.79 4.25
CA PRO A 272 14.81 3.22 4.36
C PRO A 272 14.96 4.73 4.58
N GLY A 273 14.02 5.55 4.13
CA GLY A 273 13.99 7.00 4.40
C GLY A 273 13.85 7.38 5.88
N HIS A 274 13.43 6.46 6.74
CA HIS A 274 13.34 6.66 8.19
C HIS A 274 14.56 6.12 8.96
N VAL A 275 15.60 5.64 8.27
CA VAL A 275 16.84 5.11 8.87
C VAL A 275 17.97 6.13 8.66
N PRO A 276 18.17 7.09 9.57
CA PRO A 276 19.04 8.25 9.31
C PRO A 276 20.54 7.92 9.26
N GLU A 277 20.96 6.81 9.86
CA GLU A 277 22.38 6.47 10.05
C GLU A 277 22.98 5.66 8.88
N LEU A 278 22.15 5.15 7.97
CA LEU A 278 22.57 4.20 6.94
C LEU A 278 22.15 4.62 5.54
N ASP A 279 22.98 4.27 4.56
CA ASP A 279 22.60 4.37 3.15
C ASP A 279 21.48 3.36 2.84
N ARG A 280 20.53 3.77 1.99
CA ARG A 280 19.41 2.92 1.56
C ARG A 280 19.88 1.59 0.97
N ARG A 281 21.04 1.60 0.30
CA ARG A 281 21.67 0.40 -0.24
C ARG A 281 22.04 -0.60 0.85
N GLN A 282 22.51 -0.13 2.00
CA GLN A 282 22.88 -1.00 3.13
C GLN A 282 21.64 -1.66 3.73
N VAL A 283 20.57 -0.89 3.93
CA VAL A 283 19.29 -1.43 4.40
C VAL A 283 18.77 -2.52 3.46
N ARG A 284 18.79 -2.25 2.14
CA ARG A 284 18.36 -3.21 1.13
C ARG A 284 19.22 -4.47 1.11
N GLU A 285 20.53 -4.32 1.29
CA GLU A 285 21.46 -5.46 1.29
C GLU A 285 21.19 -6.39 2.48
N GLU A 286 20.99 -5.85 3.68
CA GLU A 286 20.68 -6.67 4.86
C GLU A 286 19.34 -7.40 4.72
N ILE A 287 18.32 -6.75 4.17
CA ILE A 287 17.03 -7.39 3.88
C ILE A 287 17.17 -8.47 2.80
N ARG A 288 17.97 -8.22 1.76
CA ARG A 288 18.27 -9.21 0.70
C ARG A 288 18.98 -10.44 1.26
N VAL A 289 20.03 -10.22 2.07
CA VAL A 289 20.77 -11.29 2.75
C VAL A 289 19.81 -12.08 3.64
N ARG A 290 18.95 -11.40 4.42
CA ARG A 290 17.93 -12.04 5.25
C ARG A 290 16.98 -12.92 4.45
N ASN A 291 16.45 -12.42 3.33
CA ASN A 291 15.52 -13.17 2.48
C ASN A 291 16.17 -14.37 1.77
N THR A 292 17.49 -14.42 1.68
CA THR A 292 18.21 -15.55 1.07
C THR A 292 18.17 -16.81 1.94
N PHE A 293 18.08 -16.66 3.27
CA PHE A 293 18.23 -17.79 4.21
C PHE A 293 16.92 -18.41 4.69
N VAL A 294 15.77 -17.77 4.49
CA VAL A 294 14.48 -18.30 4.96
C VAL A 294 13.50 -18.46 3.82
N THR A 295 12.96 -19.66 3.72
CA THR A 295 11.94 -20.04 2.76
C THR A 295 10.55 -19.73 3.34
N GLY A 296 9.63 -19.28 2.50
CA GLY A 296 8.22 -19.05 2.85
C GLY A 296 7.91 -17.75 3.62
N ILE A 297 8.90 -17.11 4.26
CA ILE A 297 8.76 -15.79 4.88
C ILE A 297 9.67 -14.80 4.15
N THR A 298 9.08 -13.74 3.59
CA THR A 298 9.81 -12.67 2.89
C THR A 298 9.64 -11.35 3.65
N VAL A 299 10.73 -10.64 3.91
CA VAL A 299 10.70 -9.29 4.47
C VAL A 299 10.84 -8.29 3.32
N ILE A 300 9.95 -7.30 3.25
CA ILE A 300 10.04 -6.19 2.30
C ILE A 300 9.85 -4.86 3.02
N THR A 301 10.42 -3.81 2.45
CA THR A 301 10.19 -2.43 2.91
C THR A 301 9.00 -1.78 2.21
N TYR A 302 8.49 -0.69 2.78
CA TYR A 302 7.51 0.16 2.10
C TYR A 302 8.08 0.79 0.81
N GLU A 303 9.39 1.09 0.75
CA GLU A 303 10.04 1.59 -0.47
C GLU A 303 9.93 0.56 -1.59
N GLU A 304 10.24 -0.70 -1.30
CA GLU A 304 10.15 -1.80 -2.26
C GLU A 304 8.71 -2.04 -2.73
N LEU A 305 7.75 -2.07 -1.79
CA LEU A 305 6.33 -2.22 -2.12
C LEU A 305 5.85 -1.11 -3.07
N ILE A 306 6.16 0.14 -2.74
CA ILE A 306 5.78 1.30 -3.54
C ILE A 306 6.46 1.26 -4.90
N SER A 307 7.74 0.92 -4.99
CA SER A 307 8.46 0.81 -6.26
C SER A 307 7.90 -0.30 -7.17
N VAL A 308 7.50 -1.44 -6.60
CA VAL A 308 6.84 -2.52 -7.36
C VAL A 308 5.47 -2.04 -7.88
N ALA A 309 4.70 -1.33 -7.07
CA ALA A 309 3.43 -0.76 -7.47
C ALA A 309 3.58 0.27 -8.61
N GLU A 310 4.57 1.16 -8.52
CA GLU A 310 4.90 2.13 -9.57
C GLU A 310 5.26 1.45 -10.88
N LYS A 311 6.14 0.44 -10.84
CA LYS A 311 6.54 -0.32 -12.03
C LYS A 311 5.37 -1.05 -12.66
N THR A 312 4.47 -1.59 -11.84
CA THR A 312 3.24 -2.24 -12.31
C THR A 312 2.34 -1.26 -13.06
N LEU A 313 2.23 -0.01 -12.58
CA LEU A 313 1.46 1.04 -13.24
C LEU A 313 2.13 1.57 -14.51
N ALA A 314 3.46 1.66 -14.53
CA ALA A 314 4.21 2.06 -15.72
C ALA A 314 4.13 0.99 -16.82
N GLY A 315 4.31 -0.29 -16.45
CA GLY A 315 4.27 -1.42 -17.38
C GLY A 315 2.88 -1.77 -17.89
N THR A 316 1.81 -1.17 -17.36
CA THR A 316 0.46 -1.34 -17.93
C THR A 316 0.23 -0.49 -19.20
N GLY A 317 1.15 0.44 -19.53
CA GLY A 317 1.11 1.26 -20.75
C GLY A 317 1.90 0.70 -21.95
N GLU A 318 2.76 -0.30 -21.75
CA GLU A 318 3.46 -0.98 -22.84
C GLU A 318 2.69 -2.26 -23.21
N ALA A 319 1.73 -2.13 -24.13
CA ALA A 319 1.22 -3.28 -24.84
C ALA A 319 2.38 -3.93 -25.59
N VAL A 320 2.63 -5.19 -25.25
CA VAL A 320 3.56 -6.10 -25.91
C VAL A 320 3.34 -6.01 -27.43
N GLN A 321 4.27 -5.37 -28.14
CA GLN A 321 4.45 -5.63 -29.56
C GLN A 321 5.04 -7.03 -29.66
N GLU A 322 4.19 -8.02 -29.93
CA GLU A 322 4.67 -9.32 -30.39
C GLU A 322 5.43 -9.14 -31.72
N PRO A 323 6.54 -9.85 -31.91
CA PRO A 323 7.39 -9.75 -33.10
C PRO A 323 6.75 -10.32 -34.38
#